data_AF-A0A920S4N4-F1
#
_entry.id   AF-A0A920S4N4-F1
#
_cell.length_a   1.000
_cell.length_b   1.000
_cell.length_c   1.000
_cell.angle_alpha   90.00
_cell.angle_beta   90.00
_cell.angle_gamma   90.00
#
_symmetry.space_group_name_H-M   'P 1'
#
loop_
_entity.id
_entity.type
_entity.pdbx_description
1 polymer ?
#
loop_
_entity_poly.entity_id
_entity_poly.type
_entity_poly.pdbx_seq_one_letter_code
_entity_poly.pdbx_strand_id
1 'polypeptide(L)'
;MGFASQWGNFLYPIGVYFGVLISMRLIATTGNRFGNRSIPEYLGDRYQSEGIRIMVSIFSLVLFFYLAGQLVSGLVMFEIFLGLPPFWALLITTTVLLFYVVLGGAHADILTDGVQGVMMLILAIVVIVLVLTGFGIEGGLSGLIDRLEAQNSNLVQPLNPESALTHSWWAIIAVLFAHIPLGLLPHLGNKLWALKGVGDQRRFIKLAFLFGLTLGMMGLGGLLARALLGDALLLEGANPNQALPLVFIELFPTWLAALIGVGVLAAIMSTADGLVVSSSQIVANDLYRRSIAPRLKPNAFRRRT
;
A
#
# COMPACT_ATOMS: atom_id res chain seq x y z
N MET A 1 4.41 19.27 -1.01
CA MET A 1 5.49 18.26 -1.07
C MET A 1 6.67 18.86 -1.81
N GLY A 2 7.89 18.68 -1.29
CA GLY A 2 9.14 19.15 -1.91
C GLY A 2 10.14 18.01 -2.13
N PHE A 3 11.35 18.31 -2.57
CA PHE A 3 12.42 17.36 -2.86
C PHE A 3 12.74 16.49 -1.64
N ALA A 4 12.86 17.11 -0.47
CA ALA A 4 13.10 16.38 0.78
C ALA A 4 12.04 15.28 1.06
N SER A 5 10.76 15.50 0.73
CA SER A 5 9.72 14.48 0.93
C SER A 5 9.88 13.23 0.06
N GLN A 6 10.63 13.34 -1.04
CA GLN A 6 10.88 12.22 -1.95
C GLN A 6 11.83 11.18 -1.36
N TRP A 7 12.62 11.53 -0.33
CA TRP A 7 13.38 10.55 0.44
C TRP A 7 12.48 9.47 1.03
N GLY A 8 11.30 9.83 1.54
CA GLY A 8 10.33 8.87 2.05
C GLY A 8 9.87 7.89 0.98
N ASN A 9 9.56 8.39 -0.22
CA ASN A 9 9.09 7.58 -1.35
C ASN A 9 10.15 6.58 -1.85
N PHE A 10 11.43 6.95 -1.78
CA PHE A 10 12.54 6.07 -2.18
C PHE A 10 12.94 5.08 -1.07
N LEU A 11 12.95 5.52 0.19
CA LEU A 11 13.39 4.70 1.32
C LEU A 11 12.31 3.74 1.81
N TYR A 12 11.02 4.06 1.61
CA TYR A 12 9.91 3.19 2.00
C TYR A 12 10.04 1.76 1.42
N PRO A 13 10.16 1.56 0.09
CA PRO A 13 10.29 0.22 -0.49
C PRO A 13 11.57 -0.49 -0.06
N ILE A 14 12.65 0.27 0.19
CA ILE A 14 13.94 -0.26 0.66
C ILE A 14 13.81 -0.79 2.09
N GLY A 15 13.15 -0.04 2.98
CA GLY A 15 12.87 -0.48 4.35
C GLY A 15 12.04 -1.76 4.35
N VAL A 16 10.94 -1.78 3.59
CA VAL A 16 10.09 -2.96 3.42
C VAL A 16 10.90 -4.16 2.90
N TYR A 17 11.79 -3.95 1.92
CA TYR A 17 12.65 -4.99 1.38
C TYR A 17 13.58 -5.60 2.42
N PHE A 18 14.22 -4.79 3.26
CA PHE A 18 15.01 -5.28 4.39
C PHE A 18 14.15 -6.11 5.35
N GLY A 19 12.94 -5.64 5.67
CA GLY A 19 11.98 -6.40 6.47
C GLY A 19 11.65 -7.76 5.87
N VAL A 20 11.37 -7.80 4.57
CA VAL A 20 11.09 -9.05 3.82
C VAL A 20 12.28 -10.00 3.85
N LEU A 21 13.52 -9.52 3.70
CA LEU A 21 14.72 -10.35 3.80
C LEU A 21 14.92 -10.91 5.21
N ILE A 22 14.67 -10.11 6.25
CA ILE A 22 14.70 -10.57 7.64
C ILE A 22 13.64 -11.66 7.85
N SER A 23 12.41 -11.41 7.39
CA SER A 23 11.32 -12.39 7.41
C SER A 23 11.75 -13.69 6.74
N MET A 24 12.24 -13.63 5.50
CA MET A 24 12.70 -14.79 4.74
C MET A 24 13.77 -15.59 5.49
N ARG A 25 14.71 -14.93 6.18
CA ARG A 25 15.76 -15.62 6.96
C ARG A 25 15.19 -16.30 8.21
N LEU A 26 14.31 -15.63 8.94
CA LEU A 26 13.60 -16.21 10.10
C LEU A 26 12.74 -17.41 9.69
N ILE A 27 12.14 -17.31 8.51
CA ILE A 27 11.33 -18.37 7.90
C ILE A 27 12.23 -19.54 7.46
N ALA A 28 13.28 -19.30 6.68
CA ALA A 28 14.16 -20.36 6.15
C ALA A 28 14.84 -21.18 7.25
N THR A 29 15.10 -20.56 8.41
CA THR A 29 15.68 -21.23 9.58
C THR A 29 14.66 -22.05 10.38
N THR A 30 13.36 -21.88 10.14
CA THR A 30 12.30 -22.56 10.90
C THR A 30 11.29 -23.35 10.01
N GLY A 31 11.26 -23.10 8.71
CA GLY A 31 10.16 -23.43 7.81
C GLY A 31 10.34 -24.71 7.01
N ASN A 32 9.95 -25.83 7.63
CA ASN A 32 9.30 -26.99 6.97
C ASN A 32 8.62 -27.95 7.96
N ARG A 33 8.67 -27.68 9.28
CA ARG A 33 8.20 -28.62 10.31
C ARG A 33 6.71 -28.53 10.69
N PHE A 34 6.01 -27.42 10.42
CA PHE A 34 4.72 -27.16 11.09
C PHE A 34 3.45 -27.14 10.23
N GLY A 35 3.51 -27.14 8.89
CA GLY A 35 2.30 -27.16 8.05
C GLY A 35 1.30 -26.00 8.29
N ASN A 36 1.78 -24.91 8.90
CA ASN A 36 0.96 -23.78 9.34
C ASN A 36 0.53 -22.89 8.18
N ARG A 37 -0.68 -22.33 8.30
CA ARG A 37 -1.35 -21.57 7.23
C ARG A 37 -1.22 -20.06 7.40
N SER A 38 -0.77 -19.59 8.56
CA SER A 38 -0.65 -18.15 8.87
C SER A 38 0.51 -17.89 9.86
N ILE A 39 1.06 -16.67 9.83
CA ILE A 39 2.09 -16.23 10.80
C ILE A 39 1.61 -16.31 12.26
N PRO A 40 0.38 -15.89 12.63
CA PRO A 40 -0.13 -16.08 13.99
C PRO A 40 -0.14 -17.55 14.43
N GLU A 41 -0.59 -18.46 13.54
CA GLU A 41 -0.61 -19.91 13.80
C GLU A 41 0.81 -20.44 14.03
N TYR A 42 1.77 -20.02 13.21
CA TYR A 42 3.17 -20.35 13.38
C TYR A 42 3.77 -19.86 14.69
N LEU A 43 3.53 -18.61 15.10
CA LEU A 43 4.04 -18.11 16.38
C LEU A 43 3.38 -18.84 17.56
N GLY A 44 2.09 -19.13 17.46
CA GLY A 44 1.39 -19.97 18.43
C GLY A 44 2.03 -21.34 18.60
N ASP A 45 2.32 -22.03 17.50
CA ASP A 45 2.90 -23.38 17.54
C ASP A 45 4.40 -23.35 17.89
N ARG A 46 5.16 -22.33 17.46
CA ARG A 46 6.58 -22.17 17.82
C ARG A 46 6.75 -21.98 19.33
N TYR A 47 5.90 -21.16 19.94
CA TYR A 47 5.96 -20.86 21.37
C TYR A 47 5.01 -21.73 22.20
N GLN A 48 4.29 -22.68 21.57
CA GLN A 48 3.28 -23.54 22.21
C GLN A 48 2.27 -22.75 23.07
N SER A 49 1.85 -21.57 22.60
CA SER A 49 1.05 -20.62 23.36
C SER A 49 -0.15 -20.11 22.56
N GLU A 50 -1.35 -20.43 23.03
CA GLU A 50 -2.60 -19.87 22.50
C GLU A 50 -2.65 -18.34 22.70
N GLY A 51 -2.11 -17.83 23.80
CA GLY A 51 -2.06 -16.40 24.09
C GLY A 51 -1.26 -15.61 23.04
N ILE A 52 -0.10 -16.14 22.62
CA ILE A 52 0.73 -15.50 21.57
C ILE A 52 -0.01 -15.51 20.24
N ARG A 53 -0.66 -16.62 19.86
CA ARG A 53 -1.45 -16.69 18.62
C ARG A 53 -2.56 -15.62 18.60
N ILE A 54 -3.34 -15.53 19.67
CA ILE A 54 -4.45 -14.56 19.79
C ILE A 54 -3.92 -13.13 19.75
N MET A 55 -2.87 -12.84 20.52
CA MET A 55 -2.25 -11.51 20.57
C MET A 55 -1.79 -11.05 19.18
N VAL A 56 -1.03 -11.89 18.46
CA VAL A 56 -0.55 -11.58 17.10
C VAL A 56 -1.73 -11.44 16.12
N SER A 57 -2.76 -12.28 16.26
CA SER A 57 -3.97 -12.17 15.43
C SER A 57 -4.68 -10.83 15.64
N ILE A 58 -4.85 -10.38 16.88
CA ILE A 58 -5.46 -9.08 17.20
C ILE A 58 -4.60 -7.93 16.67
N PHE A 59 -3.28 -7.94 16.90
CA PHE A 59 -2.38 -6.93 16.34
C PHE A 59 -2.43 -6.89 14.81
N SER A 60 -2.60 -8.05 14.16
CA SER A 60 -2.74 -8.12 12.71
C SER A 60 -4.08 -7.54 12.24
N LEU A 61 -5.16 -7.73 12.99
CA LEU A 61 -6.46 -7.13 12.71
C LEU A 61 -6.48 -5.62 12.91
N VAL A 62 -5.61 -5.06 13.77
CA VAL A 62 -5.46 -3.60 13.87
C VAL A 62 -5.13 -3.01 12.50
N LEU A 63 -4.30 -3.67 11.68
CA LEU A 63 -3.92 -3.21 10.33
C LEU A 63 -5.11 -3.02 9.39
N PHE A 64 -6.29 -3.57 9.71
CA PHE A 64 -7.53 -3.28 9.00
C PHE A 64 -7.89 -1.78 9.00
N PHE A 65 -7.33 -0.97 9.92
CA PHE A 65 -7.49 0.49 9.87
C PHE A 65 -7.01 1.08 8.54
N TYR A 66 -6.05 0.46 7.84
CA TYR A 66 -5.62 0.91 6.51
C TYR A 66 -6.74 0.86 5.47
N LEU A 67 -7.76 0.01 5.69
CA LEU A 67 -8.94 -0.03 4.82
C LEU A 67 -9.68 1.31 4.82
N ALA A 68 -9.73 2.00 5.97
CA ALA A 68 -10.37 3.32 6.04
C ALA A 68 -9.67 4.32 5.10
N GLY A 69 -8.34 4.29 5.05
CA GLY A 69 -7.56 5.10 4.11
C GLY A 69 -7.93 4.79 2.66
N GLN A 70 -8.07 3.51 2.30
CA GLN A 70 -8.46 3.11 0.94
C GLN A 70 -9.88 3.52 0.58
N LEU A 71 -10.84 3.39 1.51
CA LEU A 71 -12.21 3.85 1.28
C LEU A 71 -12.28 5.36 1.09
N VAL A 72 -11.50 6.13 1.87
CA VAL A 72 -11.39 7.58 1.70
C VAL A 72 -10.75 7.91 0.34
N SER A 73 -9.66 7.26 -0.05
CA SER A 73 -9.05 7.48 -1.36
C SER A 73 -10.01 7.15 -2.51
N GLY A 74 -10.78 6.06 -2.40
CA GLY A 74 -11.78 5.68 -3.41
C GLY A 74 -12.94 6.68 -3.50
N LEU A 75 -13.43 7.15 -2.35
CA LEU A 75 -14.41 8.24 -2.28
C LEU A 75 -13.91 9.48 -3.04
N VAL A 76 -12.67 9.92 -2.79
CA VAL A 76 -12.10 11.12 -3.43
C VAL A 76 -12.11 11.00 -4.96
N MET A 77 -11.85 9.80 -5.50
CA MET A 77 -11.89 9.56 -6.94
C MET A 77 -13.28 9.83 -7.53
N PHE A 78 -14.34 9.35 -6.86
CA PHE A 78 -15.70 9.58 -7.32
C PHE A 78 -16.18 11.02 -7.12
N GLU A 79 -15.76 11.68 -6.04
CA GLU A 79 -16.04 13.11 -5.84
C GLU A 79 -15.42 13.95 -6.96
N ILE A 80 -14.14 13.72 -7.27
CA ILE A 80 -13.39 14.53 -8.25
C ILE A 80 -13.87 14.29 -9.68
N PHE A 81 -14.03 13.03 -10.09
CA PHE A 81 -14.33 12.72 -11.49
C PHE A 81 -15.83 12.75 -11.83
N LEU A 82 -16.70 12.44 -10.87
CA LEU A 82 -18.15 12.37 -11.09
C LEU A 82 -18.94 13.48 -10.37
N GLY A 83 -18.29 14.30 -9.54
CA GLY A 83 -18.96 15.36 -8.79
C GLY A 83 -19.98 14.83 -7.77
N LEU A 84 -19.80 13.60 -7.31
CA LEU A 84 -20.75 12.97 -6.39
C LEU A 84 -20.60 13.51 -4.97
N PRO A 85 -21.70 13.64 -4.20
CA PRO A 85 -21.61 13.94 -2.78
C PRO A 85 -20.87 12.84 -1.99
N PRO A 86 -20.15 13.17 -0.90
CA PRO A 86 -19.30 12.23 -0.15
C PRO A 86 -20.02 10.93 0.24
N PHE A 87 -21.27 11.02 0.69
CA PHE A 87 -22.05 9.85 1.08
C PHE A 87 -22.20 8.84 -0.08
N TRP A 88 -22.53 9.32 -1.28
CA TRP A 88 -22.73 8.47 -2.45
C TRP A 88 -21.40 7.94 -3.00
N ALA A 89 -20.35 8.77 -3.00
CA ALA A 89 -19.00 8.36 -3.38
C ALA A 89 -18.48 7.22 -2.50
N LEU A 90 -18.67 7.33 -1.17
CA LEU A 90 -18.30 6.27 -0.23
C LEU A 90 -19.17 5.03 -0.42
N LEU A 91 -20.49 5.17 -0.57
CA LEU A 91 -21.40 4.05 -0.76
C LEU A 91 -21.03 3.23 -2.00
N ILE A 92 -20.74 3.88 -3.12
CA ILE A 92 -20.30 3.21 -4.35
C ILE A 92 -18.96 2.51 -4.12
N THR A 93 -17.98 3.21 -3.54
CA THR A 93 -16.65 2.63 -3.24
C THR A 93 -16.76 1.35 -2.41
N THR A 94 -17.51 1.40 -1.30
CA THR A 94 -17.72 0.25 -0.42
C THR A 94 -18.51 -0.86 -1.10
N THR A 95 -19.55 -0.53 -1.86
CA THR A 95 -20.38 -1.54 -2.54
C THR A 95 -19.59 -2.29 -3.60
N VAL A 96 -18.82 -1.58 -4.42
CA VAL A 96 -17.96 -2.18 -5.45
C VAL A 96 -16.91 -3.09 -4.82
N LEU A 97 -16.26 -2.62 -3.75
CA LEU A 97 -15.29 -3.42 -3.00
C LEU A 97 -15.91 -4.71 -2.46
N LEU A 98 -17.02 -4.61 -1.71
CA LEU A 98 -17.66 -5.77 -1.10
C LEU A 98 -18.16 -6.78 -2.13
N PHE A 99 -18.76 -6.30 -3.22
CA PHE A 99 -19.27 -7.16 -4.27
C PHE A 99 -18.14 -8.00 -4.89
N TYR A 100 -17.00 -7.36 -5.15
CA TYR A 100 -15.84 -8.01 -5.73
C TYR A 100 -15.18 -9.01 -4.75
N VAL A 101 -14.98 -8.64 -3.49
CA VAL A 101 -14.43 -9.53 -2.45
C VAL A 101 -15.29 -10.79 -2.27
N VAL A 102 -16.61 -10.63 -2.24
CA VAL A 102 -17.55 -11.74 -1.99
C VAL A 102 -17.62 -12.71 -3.18
N LEU A 103 -17.54 -12.21 -4.41
CA LEU A 103 -17.71 -13.03 -5.62
C LEU A 103 -16.41 -13.69 -6.09
N GLY A 104 -15.25 -13.07 -5.89
CA GLY A 104 -14.01 -13.52 -6.51
C GLY A 104 -13.47 -14.83 -5.93
N GLY A 105 -13.53 -15.00 -4.60
CA GLY A 105 -12.75 -16.04 -3.93
C GLY A 105 -11.24 -15.90 -4.18
N ALA A 106 -10.41 -16.65 -3.45
CA ALA A 106 -8.95 -16.44 -3.46
C ALA A 106 -8.27 -16.64 -4.83
N HIS A 107 -8.89 -17.37 -5.77
CA HIS A 107 -8.30 -17.64 -7.09
C HIS A 107 -8.61 -16.56 -8.13
N ALA A 108 -9.85 -16.06 -8.19
CA ALA A 108 -10.16 -14.96 -9.10
C ALA A 108 -9.43 -13.70 -8.65
N ASP A 109 -9.38 -13.46 -7.33
CA ASP A 109 -8.69 -12.35 -6.72
C ASP A 109 -7.21 -12.23 -7.17
N ILE A 110 -6.46 -13.33 -7.15
CA ILE A 110 -5.05 -13.33 -7.61
C ILE A 110 -4.91 -12.90 -9.08
N LEU A 111 -5.85 -13.27 -9.95
CA LEU A 111 -5.77 -12.96 -11.37
C LEU A 111 -6.01 -11.46 -11.62
N THR A 112 -7.04 -10.92 -10.99
CA THR A 112 -7.42 -9.52 -11.08
C THR A 112 -6.42 -8.61 -10.39
N ASP A 113 -5.83 -9.03 -9.26
CA ASP A 113 -4.65 -8.40 -8.64
C ASP A 113 -3.49 -8.28 -9.64
N GLY A 114 -3.24 -9.34 -10.42
CA GLY A 114 -2.20 -9.34 -11.44
C GLY A 114 -2.44 -8.29 -12.53
N VAL A 115 -3.67 -8.20 -13.04
CA VAL A 115 -4.05 -7.19 -14.05
C VAL A 115 -3.96 -5.78 -13.49
N GLN A 116 -4.49 -5.56 -12.27
CA GLN A 116 -4.43 -4.26 -11.59
C GLN A 116 -2.99 -3.84 -11.30
N GLY A 117 -2.12 -4.77 -10.91
CA GLY A 117 -0.69 -4.50 -10.71
C GLY A 117 0.01 -4.01 -11.98
N VAL A 118 -0.35 -4.54 -13.16
CA VAL A 118 0.18 -4.04 -14.45
C VAL A 118 -0.32 -2.63 -14.73
N MET A 119 -1.61 -2.36 -14.51
CA MET A 119 -2.16 -1.00 -14.66
C MET A 119 -1.50 0.01 -13.73
N MET A 120 -1.25 -0.37 -12.48
CA MET A 120 -0.53 0.45 -11.50
C MET A 120 0.90 0.74 -11.95
N LEU A 121 1.60 -0.25 -12.53
CA LEU A 121 2.96 -0.07 -13.02
C LEU A 121 2.99 0.93 -14.18
N ILE A 122 2.06 0.82 -15.13
CA ILE A 122 1.92 1.76 -16.25
C ILE A 122 1.68 3.17 -15.69
N LEU A 123 0.75 3.31 -14.74
CA LEU A 123 0.44 4.59 -14.12
C LEU A 123 1.66 5.21 -13.43
N ALA A 124 2.41 4.43 -12.66
CA ALA A 124 3.62 4.91 -12.00
C ALA A 124 4.67 5.38 -13.01
N ILE A 125 4.87 4.64 -14.12
CA ILE A 125 5.78 5.04 -15.20
C ILE A 125 5.31 6.36 -15.84
N VAL A 126 4.02 6.50 -16.11
CA VAL A 126 3.45 7.76 -16.63
C VAL A 126 3.77 8.92 -15.68
N VAL A 127 3.51 8.78 -14.38
CA VAL A 127 3.80 9.82 -13.39
C VAL A 127 5.29 10.17 -13.35
N ILE A 128 6.17 9.16 -13.37
CA ILE A 128 7.64 9.38 -13.41
C ILE A 128 8.01 10.21 -14.65
N VAL A 129 7.50 9.83 -15.83
CA VAL A 129 7.80 10.54 -17.08
C VAL A 129 7.27 11.98 -17.04
N LEU A 130 6.05 12.21 -16.54
CA LEU A 130 5.48 13.56 -16.42
C LEU A 130 6.34 14.46 -15.55
N VAL A 131 6.84 13.94 -14.42
CA VAL A 131 7.67 14.71 -13.50
C VAL A 131 9.06 14.98 -14.09
N LEU A 132 9.71 13.95 -14.64
CA LEU A 132 11.07 14.07 -15.20
C LEU A 132 11.13 15.00 -16.42
N THR A 133 10.05 15.07 -17.19
CA THR A 133 9.93 15.99 -18.33
C THR A 133 9.42 17.37 -17.93
N GLY A 134 8.88 17.53 -16.71
CA GLY A 134 8.16 18.73 -16.28
C GLY A 134 6.95 19.02 -17.16
N PHE A 135 6.23 17.97 -17.57
CA PHE A 135 5.12 18.07 -18.52
C PHE A 135 4.04 19.03 -18.00
N GLY A 136 3.57 19.92 -18.88
CA GLY A 136 2.59 20.96 -18.55
C GLY A 136 3.17 22.19 -17.85
N ILE A 137 4.49 22.28 -17.69
CA ILE A 137 5.18 23.45 -17.12
C ILE A 137 6.09 24.06 -18.18
N GLU A 138 5.99 25.38 -18.37
CA GLU A 138 6.91 26.12 -19.24
C GLU A 138 8.35 25.97 -18.75
N GLY A 139 9.28 25.64 -19.65
CA GLY A 139 10.67 25.32 -19.29
C GLY A 139 10.88 23.88 -18.82
N GLY A 140 9.86 23.02 -18.81
CA GLY A 140 9.99 21.61 -18.45
C GLY A 140 10.49 21.42 -17.02
N LEU A 141 11.50 20.56 -16.84
CA LEU A 141 12.02 20.24 -15.51
C LEU A 141 12.62 21.46 -14.79
N SER A 142 13.31 22.36 -15.50
CA SER A 142 13.85 23.57 -14.86
C SER A 142 12.72 24.48 -14.39
N GLY A 143 11.70 24.68 -15.22
CA GLY A 143 10.53 25.47 -14.83
C GLY A 143 9.75 24.86 -13.65
N LEU A 144 9.71 23.53 -13.54
CA LEU A 144 9.16 22.86 -12.36
C LEU A 144 9.93 23.24 -11.09
N ILE A 145 11.26 23.21 -11.15
CA ILE A 145 12.14 23.58 -10.03
C ILE A 145 11.96 25.06 -9.68
N ASP A 146 11.96 25.95 -10.69
CA ASP A 146 11.80 27.39 -10.52
C ASP A 146 10.46 27.72 -9.83
N ARG A 147 9.36 27.05 -10.24
CA ARG A 147 8.03 27.24 -9.61
C ARG A 147 8.01 26.77 -8.16
N LEU A 148 8.71 25.69 -7.82
CA LEU A 148 8.79 25.21 -6.44
C LEU A 148 9.64 26.14 -5.57
N GLU A 149 10.77 26.60 -6.10
CA GLU A 149 11.65 27.53 -5.40
C GLU A 149 10.96 28.89 -5.15
N ALA A 150 10.20 29.38 -6.14
CA ALA A 150 9.40 30.59 -6.00
C ALA A 150 8.30 30.49 -4.93
N GLN A 151 7.75 29.29 -4.69
CA GLN A 151 6.78 29.06 -3.61
C GLN A 151 7.46 29.06 -2.25
N ASN A 152 8.52 28.27 -2.10
CA ASN A 152 9.34 28.22 -0.88
C ASN A 152 10.68 27.58 -1.23
N SER A 153 11.79 28.26 -0.95
CA SER A 153 13.15 27.76 -1.21
C SER A 153 13.43 26.41 -0.55
N ASN A 154 12.79 26.10 0.58
CA ASN A 154 12.91 24.80 1.27
C ASN A 154 12.33 23.62 0.47
N LEU A 155 11.51 23.87 -0.57
CA LEU A 155 10.89 22.81 -1.38
C LEU A 155 11.87 22.18 -2.38
N VAL A 156 12.93 22.87 -2.77
CA VAL A 156 13.96 22.35 -3.69
C VAL A 156 15.20 21.84 -2.94
N GLN A 157 15.26 22.05 -1.63
CA GLN A 157 16.35 21.57 -0.79
C GLN A 157 16.23 20.06 -0.49
N PRO A 158 17.37 19.37 -0.29
CA PRO A 158 17.38 17.95 0.09
C PRO A 158 16.84 17.70 1.50
N LEU A 159 16.87 18.73 2.36
CA LEU A 159 16.27 18.75 3.70
C LEU A 159 15.26 19.88 3.76
N ASN A 160 14.18 19.69 4.52
CA ASN A 160 13.20 20.74 4.76
C ASN A 160 13.03 20.93 6.28
N PRO A 161 13.55 22.03 6.86
CA PRO A 161 13.46 22.32 8.30
C PRO A 161 12.02 22.40 8.84
N GLU A 162 11.05 22.76 8.00
CA GLU A 162 9.63 22.85 8.36
C GLU A 162 8.97 21.47 8.42
N SER A 163 9.61 20.44 7.86
CA SER A 163 9.07 19.08 7.82
C SER A 163 9.53 18.26 9.02
N ALA A 164 8.57 17.76 9.80
CA ALA A 164 8.84 16.86 10.92
C ALA A 164 9.63 15.60 10.50
N LEU A 165 9.44 15.10 9.28
CA LEU A 165 10.03 13.85 8.80
C LEU A 165 11.35 14.03 8.03
N THR A 166 11.66 15.25 7.58
CA THR A 166 12.78 15.50 6.65
C THR A 166 13.62 16.72 7.02
N HIS A 167 13.55 17.17 8.28
CA HIS A 167 14.34 18.30 8.80
C HIS A 167 15.84 17.98 8.95
N SER A 168 16.21 16.70 9.08
CA SER A 168 17.59 16.27 9.24
C SER A 168 17.86 14.94 8.54
N TRP A 169 19.13 14.68 8.22
CA TRP A 169 19.56 13.37 7.69
C TRP A 169 19.23 12.23 8.66
N TRP A 170 19.27 12.49 9.97
CA TRP A 170 18.87 11.51 10.97
C TRP A 170 17.37 11.19 10.89
N ALA A 171 16.51 12.18 10.69
CA ALA A 171 15.08 11.95 10.49
C ALA A 171 14.81 11.10 9.24
N ILE A 172 15.52 11.35 8.15
CA ILE A 172 15.41 10.56 6.91
C ILE A 172 15.86 9.11 7.13
N ILE A 173 16.96 8.90 7.84
CA ILE A 173 17.43 7.55 8.19
C ILE A 173 16.43 6.86 9.13
N ALA A 174 15.85 7.59 10.09
CA ALA A 174 14.82 7.06 10.97
C ALA A 174 13.57 6.61 10.18
N VAL A 175 13.19 7.33 9.13
CA VAL A 175 12.12 6.92 8.20
C VAL A 175 12.44 5.57 7.57
N LEU A 176 13.68 5.31 7.13
CA LEU A 176 14.06 3.98 6.61
C LEU A 176 13.83 2.88 7.66
N PHE A 177 14.33 3.07 8.87
CA PHE A 177 14.18 2.10 9.96
C PHE A 177 12.71 1.88 10.35
N ALA A 178 11.91 2.95 10.37
CA ALA A 178 10.47 2.89 10.68
C ALA A 178 9.68 2.03 9.69
N HIS A 179 10.17 1.85 8.46
CA HIS A 179 9.51 1.04 7.42
C HIS A 179 9.97 -0.42 7.37
N ILE A 180 11.06 -0.79 8.06
CA ILE A 180 11.51 -2.20 8.15
C ILE A 180 10.42 -3.13 8.73
N PRO A 181 9.71 -2.75 9.82
CA PRO A 181 8.64 -3.58 10.37
C PRO A 181 7.52 -3.91 9.38
N LEU A 182 7.27 -3.06 8.38
CA LEU A 182 6.22 -3.33 7.38
C LEU A 182 6.51 -4.59 6.57
N GLY A 183 7.79 -4.88 6.27
CA GLY A 183 8.19 -6.11 5.57
C GLY A 183 8.06 -7.38 6.42
N LEU A 184 7.88 -7.23 7.74
CA LEU A 184 7.66 -8.33 8.70
C LEU A 184 6.17 -8.62 8.93
N LEU A 185 5.27 -7.88 8.28
CA LEU A 185 3.85 -8.00 8.54
C LEU A 185 3.32 -9.40 8.14
N PRO A 186 2.43 -9.99 8.95
CA PRO A 186 1.90 -11.34 8.75
C PRO A 186 1.35 -11.62 7.35
N HIS A 187 0.64 -10.66 6.76
CA HIS A 187 0.02 -10.82 5.45
C HIS A 187 1.04 -10.88 4.29
N LEU A 188 2.19 -10.18 4.41
CA LEU A 188 3.28 -10.29 3.43
C LEU A 188 4.01 -11.62 3.54
N GLY A 189 4.29 -12.06 4.78
CA GLY A 189 4.96 -13.33 5.03
C GLY A 189 4.15 -14.54 4.53
N ASN A 190 2.82 -14.50 4.65
CA ASN A 190 1.94 -15.56 4.13
C ASN A 190 2.11 -15.77 2.62
N LYS A 191 2.28 -14.70 1.83
CA LYS A 191 2.53 -14.80 0.37
C LYS A 191 3.88 -15.44 0.07
N LEU A 192 4.93 -15.12 0.84
CA LEU A 192 6.24 -15.77 0.72
C LEU A 192 6.21 -17.26 1.10
N TRP A 193 5.38 -17.63 2.08
CA TRP A 193 5.17 -19.03 2.51
C TRP A 193 4.43 -19.90 1.51
N ALA A 194 3.59 -19.30 0.67
CA ALA A 194 2.91 -20.03 -0.39
C ALA A 194 3.89 -20.52 -1.49
N LEU A 195 5.06 -19.90 -1.62
CA LEU A 195 6.06 -20.26 -2.63
C LEU A 195 6.91 -21.44 -2.16
N LYS A 196 6.86 -22.55 -2.93
CA LYS A 196 7.49 -23.83 -2.58
C LYS A 196 9.01 -23.87 -2.82
N GLY A 197 9.52 -23.08 -3.78
CA GLY A 197 10.93 -23.09 -4.18
C GLY A 197 11.72 -21.87 -3.72
N VAL A 198 12.95 -22.07 -3.25
CA VAL A 198 13.89 -20.97 -2.89
C VAL A 198 14.16 -20.05 -4.08
N GLY A 199 14.24 -20.62 -5.29
CA GLY A 199 14.37 -19.85 -6.54
C GLY A 199 13.17 -18.94 -6.81
N ASP A 200 11.95 -19.46 -6.62
CA ASP A 200 10.71 -18.70 -6.82
C ASP A 200 10.56 -17.60 -5.77
N GLN A 201 10.90 -17.89 -4.51
CA GLN A 201 10.93 -16.89 -3.44
C GLN A 201 11.90 -15.75 -3.77
N ARG A 202 13.12 -16.06 -4.25
CA ARG A 202 14.09 -15.03 -4.64
C ARG A 202 13.62 -14.23 -5.86
N ARG A 203 12.98 -14.86 -6.84
CA ARG A 203 12.39 -14.17 -8.00
C ARG A 203 11.26 -13.24 -7.56
N PHE A 204 10.35 -13.71 -6.70
CA PHE A 204 9.27 -12.92 -6.14
C PHE A 204 9.81 -11.70 -5.39
N ILE A 205 10.78 -11.88 -4.50
CA ILE A 205 11.38 -10.78 -3.72
C ILE A 205 12.01 -9.72 -4.63
N LYS A 206 12.72 -10.13 -5.69
CA LYS A 206 13.30 -9.21 -6.67
C LYS A 206 12.23 -8.42 -7.44
N LEU A 207 11.18 -9.09 -7.91
CA LEU A 207 10.10 -8.44 -8.65
C LEU A 207 9.30 -7.50 -7.73
N ALA A 208 8.96 -7.95 -6.52
CA ALA A 208 8.29 -7.14 -5.51
C ALA A 208 9.10 -5.90 -5.14
N PHE A 209 10.43 -6.01 -5.06
CA PHE A 209 11.31 -4.85 -4.85
C PHE A 209 11.27 -3.87 -6.01
N LEU A 210 11.42 -4.36 -7.25
CA LEU A 210 11.40 -3.51 -8.44
C LEU A 210 10.05 -2.80 -8.59
N PHE A 211 8.95 -3.53 -8.38
CA PHE A 211 7.60 -3.00 -8.46
C PHE A 211 7.36 -2.02 -7.31
N GLY A 212 7.72 -2.38 -6.07
CA GLY A 212 7.61 -1.51 -4.92
C GLY A 212 8.38 -0.21 -5.07
N LEU A 213 9.59 -0.26 -5.62
CA LEU A 213 10.38 0.94 -5.93
C LEU A 213 9.68 1.81 -6.97
N THR A 214 9.21 1.20 -8.07
CA THR A 214 8.55 1.93 -9.15
C THR A 214 7.23 2.56 -8.68
N LEU A 215 6.41 1.81 -7.95
CA LEU A 215 5.16 2.31 -7.38
C LEU A 215 5.40 3.37 -6.30
N GLY A 216 6.48 3.26 -5.51
CA GLY A 216 6.88 4.30 -4.57
C GLY A 216 7.16 5.64 -5.25
N MET A 217 7.68 5.62 -6.48
CA MET A 217 7.90 6.83 -7.26
C MET A 217 6.61 7.52 -7.71
N MET A 218 5.44 6.92 -7.53
CA MET A 218 4.16 7.61 -7.76
C MET A 218 4.01 8.84 -6.84
N GLY A 219 4.72 8.88 -5.70
CA GLY A 219 4.81 10.06 -4.84
C GLY A 219 5.51 11.27 -5.48
N LEU A 220 6.25 11.09 -6.59
CA LEU A 220 6.72 12.21 -7.43
C LEU A 220 5.55 13.01 -8.01
N GLY A 221 4.39 12.38 -8.23
CA GLY A 221 3.19 13.09 -8.67
C GLY A 221 2.76 14.20 -7.71
N GLY A 222 3.05 14.07 -6.41
CA GLY A 222 2.82 15.13 -5.42
C GLY A 222 3.74 16.33 -5.60
N LEU A 223 4.94 16.14 -6.15
CA LEU A 223 5.86 17.23 -6.51
C LEU A 223 5.31 18.02 -7.70
N LEU A 224 4.87 17.31 -8.75
CA LEU A 224 4.25 17.92 -9.92
C LEU A 224 2.94 18.62 -9.54
N ALA A 225 2.11 18.00 -8.70
CA ALA A 225 0.91 18.62 -8.15
C ALA A 225 1.21 19.92 -7.41
N ARG A 226 2.26 19.93 -6.58
CA ARG A 226 2.68 21.14 -5.87
C ARG A 226 3.17 22.24 -6.83
N ALA A 227 3.89 21.88 -7.89
CA ALA A 227 4.39 22.84 -8.87
C ALA A 227 3.28 23.43 -9.77
N LEU A 228 2.24 22.64 -10.08
CA LEU A 228 1.11 23.07 -10.92
C LEU A 228 0.02 23.81 -10.13
N LEU A 229 -0.37 23.26 -8.98
CA LEU A 229 -1.56 23.70 -8.24
C LEU A 229 -1.22 24.58 -7.03
N GLY A 230 0.05 24.66 -6.64
CA GLY A 230 0.52 25.55 -5.57
C GLY A 230 -0.19 25.34 -4.23
N ASP A 231 -0.50 26.45 -3.55
CA ASP A 231 -1.12 26.47 -2.21
C ASP A 231 -2.60 26.10 -2.19
N ALA A 232 -3.26 25.97 -3.35
CA ALA A 232 -4.63 25.48 -3.42
C ALA A 232 -4.77 24.07 -2.80
N LEU A 233 -3.69 23.28 -2.83
CA LEU A 233 -3.63 21.95 -2.21
C LEU A 233 -3.47 21.98 -0.67
N LEU A 234 -3.14 23.12 -0.08
CA LEU A 234 -2.87 23.29 1.35
C LEU A 234 -3.97 24.07 2.09
N LEU A 235 -5.03 24.46 1.38
CA LEU A 235 -6.16 25.17 1.98
C LEU A 235 -6.85 24.29 3.04
N GLU A 236 -7.44 24.94 4.04
CA GLU A 236 -8.19 24.26 5.09
C GLU A 236 -9.36 23.47 4.46
N GLY A 237 -9.40 22.15 4.72
CA GLY A 237 -10.36 21.23 4.09
C GLY A 237 -9.87 20.55 2.81
N ALA A 238 -8.69 20.88 2.29
CA ALA A 238 -8.08 20.18 1.16
C ALA A 238 -7.70 18.74 1.54
N ASN A 239 -8.05 17.78 0.68
CA ASN A 239 -7.72 16.37 0.90
C ASN A 239 -6.42 16.01 0.15
N PRO A 240 -5.35 15.54 0.82
CA PRO A 240 -4.11 15.16 0.14
C PRO A 240 -4.28 14.14 -1.00
N ASN A 241 -5.31 13.29 -0.93
CA ASN A 241 -5.60 12.28 -1.95
C ASN A 241 -6.08 12.88 -3.28
N GLN A 242 -6.44 14.17 -3.32
CA GLN A 242 -6.87 14.86 -4.54
C GLN A 242 -5.70 15.29 -5.44
N ALA A 243 -4.48 15.35 -4.90
CA ALA A 243 -3.35 15.96 -5.59
C ALA A 243 -3.08 15.34 -6.97
N LEU A 244 -3.05 14.01 -7.05
CA LEU A 244 -2.75 13.31 -8.29
C LEU A 244 -3.93 13.33 -9.28
N PRO A 245 -5.19 13.08 -8.87
CA PRO A 245 -6.36 13.28 -9.74
C PRO A 245 -6.46 14.68 -10.36
N LEU A 246 -6.22 15.73 -9.57
CA LEU A 246 -6.27 17.10 -10.07
C LEU A 246 -5.17 17.39 -11.10
N VAL A 247 -3.97 16.86 -10.90
CA VAL A 247 -2.90 16.93 -11.92
C VAL A 247 -3.35 16.30 -13.24
N PHE A 248 -4.04 15.16 -13.20
CA PHE A 248 -4.50 14.52 -14.43
C PHE A 248 -5.60 15.33 -15.13
N ILE A 249 -6.51 15.94 -14.37
CA ILE A 249 -7.54 16.82 -14.93
C ILE A 249 -6.93 18.08 -15.56
N GLU A 250 -5.90 18.64 -14.93
CA GLU A 250 -5.22 19.84 -15.43
C GLU A 250 -4.42 19.55 -16.71
N LEU A 251 -3.77 18.38 -16.78
CA LEU A 251 -2.82 18.06 -17.86
C LEU A 251 -3.45 17.35 -19.07
N PHE A 252 -4.58 16.67 -18.90
CA PHE A 252 -5.13 15.79 -19.93
C PHE A 252 -6.60 16.10 -20.25
N PRO A 253 -7.04 15.79 -21.49
CA PRO A 253 -8.46 15.82 -21.82
C PRO A 253 -9.27 14.93 -20.87
N THR A 254 -10.52 15.34 -20.59
CA THR A 254 -11.38 14.72 -19.58
C THR A 254 -11.48 13.19 -19.69
N TRP A 255 -11.61 12.65 -20.91
CA TRP A 255 -11.73 11.21 -21.12
C TRP A 255 -10.46 10.45 -20.73
N LEU A 256 -9.28 11.03 -20.96
CA LEU A 256 -7.99 10.42 -20.63
C LEU A 256 -7.70 10.56 -19.14
N ALA A 257 -8.00 11.72 -18.56
CA ALA A 257 -7.92 11.93 -17.11
C ALA A 257 -8.80 10.92 -16.37
N ALA A 258 -10.04 10.69 -16.84
CA ALA A 258 -10.94 9.70 -16.26
C ALA A 258 -10.40 8.27 -16.41
N LEU A 259 -9.84 7.90 -17.56
CA LEU A 259 -9.23 6.59 -17.77
C LEU A 259 -8.04 6.35 -16.82
N ILE A 260 -7.19 7.35 -16.64
CA ILE A 260 -6.09 7.32 -15.67
C ILE A 260 -6.64 7.21 -14.24
N GLY A 261 -7.72 7.92 -13.94
CA GLY A 261 -8.45 7.83 -12.67
C GLY A 261 -8.96 6.41 -12.39
N VAL A 262 -9.43 5.67 -13.40
CA VAL A 262 -9.76 4.23 -13.25
C VAL A 262 -8.53 3.41 -12.82
N GLY A 263 -7.35 3.73 -13.34
CA GLY A 263 -6.09 3.10 -12.91
C GLY A 263 -5.76 3.37 -11.43
N VAL A 264 -5.97 4.59 -10.95
CA VAL A 264 -5.83 4.93 -9.51
C VAL A 264 -6.87 4.18 -8.68
N LEU A 265 -8.12 4.13 -9.12
CA LEU A 265 -9.18 3.41 -8.43
C LEU A 265 -8.89 1.90 -8.36
N ALA A 266 -8.34 1.32 -9.43
CA ALA A 266 -7.89 -0.07 -9.44
C ALA A 266 -6.81 -0.35 -8.38
N ALA A 267 -5.86 0.57 -8.19
CA ALA A 267 -4.81 0.47 -7.17
C ALA A 267 -5.36 0.49 -5.74
N ILE A 268 -6.36 1.35 -5.52
CA ILE A 268 -7.06 1.47 -4.23
C ILE A 268 -7.81 0.18 -3.94
N MET A 269 -8.53 -0.35 -4.94
CA MET A 269 -9.32 -1.57 -4.80
C MET A 269 -8.45 -2.81 -4.56
N SER A 270 -7.33 -2.97 -5.27
CA SER A 270 -6.42 -4.12 -5.08
C SER A 270 -5.87 -4.17 -3.64
N THR A 271 -5.57 -3.00 -3.07
CA THR A 271 -5.07 -2.91 -1.69
C THR A 271 -6.18 -3.19 -0.68
N ALA A 272 -7.37 -2.60 -0.90
CA ALA A 272 -8.52 -2.80 -0.03
C ALA A 272 -8.97 -4.27 0.00
N ASP A 273 -9.02 -4.94 -1.15
CA ASP A 273 -9.39 -6.35 -1.23
C ASP A 273 -8.42 -7.23 -0.42
N GLY A 274 -7.12 -7.10 -0.65
CA GLY A 274 -6.11 -7.87 0.07
C GLY A 274 -6.18 -7.70 1.59
N LEU A 275 -6.53 -6.50 2.09
CA LEU A 275 -6.74 -6.24 3.52
C LEU A 275 -8.00 -6.95 4.06
N VAL A 276 -9.09 -6.97 3.30
CA VAL A 276 -10.35 -7.64 3.67
C VAL A 276 -10.17 -9.15 3.67
N VAL A 277 -9.56 -9.71 2.62
CA VAL A 277 -9.27 -11.14 2.50
C VAL A 277 -8.34 -11.60 3.61
N SER A 278 -7.24 -10.87 3.86
CA SER A 278 -6.30 -11.20 4.94
C SER A 278 -6.97 -11.15 6.31
N SER A 279 -7.78 -10.13 6.59
CA SER A 279 -8.51 -10.03 7.87
C SER A 279 -9.51 -11.19 8.03
N SER A 280 -10.21 -11.54 6.96
CA SER A 280 -11.14 -12.67 6.95
C SER A 280 -10.42 -13.99 7.24
N GLN A 281 -9.23 -14.21 6.68
CA GLN A 281 -8.40 -15.38 6.96
C GLN A 281 -7.97 -15.45 8.43
N ILE A 282 -7.56 -14.32 9.03
CA ILE A 282 -7.16 -14.26 10.45
C ILE A 282 -8.35 -14.62 11.34
N VAL A 283 -9.52 -14.00 11.11
CA VAL A 283 -10.72 -14.30 11.90
C VAL A 283 -11.15 -15.76 11.75
N ALA A 284 -11.22 -16.27 10.52
CA ALA A 284 -11.70 -17.63 10.26
C ALA A 284 -10.74 -18.72 10.74
N ASN A 285 -9.44 -18.59 10.47
CA ASN A 285 -8.47 -19.66 10.73
C ASN A 285 -7.78 -19.53 12.09
N ASP A 286 -7.42 -18.32 12.51
CA ASP A 286 -6.57 -18.14 13.69
C ASP A 286 -7.38 -17.97 14.97
N LEU A 287 -8.52 -17.27 14.88
CA LEU A 287 -9.44 -17.06 16.00
C LEU A 287 -10.53 -18.14 16.02
N TYR A 288 -11.32 -18.26 14.96
CA TYR A 288 -12.49 -19.15 14.97
C TYR A 288 -12.08 -20.64 14.98
N ARG A 289 -11.37 -21.11 13.94
CA ARG A 289 -11.02 -22.54 13.82
C ARG A 289 -10.18 -23.06 14.98
N ARG A 290 -9.23 -22.26 15.50
CA ARG A 290 -8.25 -22.72 16.49
C ARG A 290 -8.64 -22.42 17.95
N SER A 291 -9.42 -21.38 18.22
CA SER A 291 -9.82 -21.03 19.60
C SER A 291 -11.30 -21.28 19.89
N ILE A 292 -12.20 -20.88 18.98
CA ILE A 292 -13.65 -20.93 19.24
C ILE A 292 -14.24 -22.30 18.90
N ALA A 293 -13.96 -22.83 17.71
CA ALA A 293 -14.54 -24.08 17.22
C ALA A 293 -14.24 -25.33 18.10
N PRO A 294 -13.02 -25.52 18.65
CA PRO A 294 -12.73 -26.65 19.53
C PRO A 294 -13.49 -26.57 20.86
N ARG A 295 -13.79 -25.35 21.34
CA ARG A 295 -14.57 -25.11 22.57
C ARG A 295 -16.07 -25.34 22.34
N LEU A 296 -16.59 -24.99 21.16
CA LEU A 296 -18.00 -25.19 20.80
C LEU A 296 -18.34 -26.63 20.39
N LYS A 297 -17.40 -27.35 19.75
CA LYS A 297 -17.59 -28.76 19.34
C LYS A 297 -16.38 -29.62 19.72
N PRO A 298 -16.20 -29.97 21.01
CA PRO A 298 -15.05 -30.75 21.48
C PRO A 298 -14.90 -32.11 20.80
N ASN A 299 -16.03 -32.75 20.47
CA ASN A 299 -16.07 -34.11 19.93
C ASN A 299 -15.80 -34.19 18.41
N ALA A 300 -15.87 -33.07 17.67
CA ALA A 300 -15.61 -33.06 16.23
C ALA A 300 -14.11 -33.06 15.90
N PHE A 301 -13.27 -32.57 16.81
CA PHE A 301 -11.83 -32.40 16.60
C PHE A 301 -10.96 -33.52 17.20
N ARG A 302 -11.54 -34.46 17.95
CA ARG A 302 -10.83 -35.59 18.58
C ARG A 302 -10.43 -36.74 17.63
N ARG A 303 -10.83 -36.72 16.36
CA ARG A 303 -10.62 -37.85 15.41
C ARG A 303 -9.43 -37.72 14.46
N ARG A 304 -8.48 -36.82 14.72
CA ARG A 304 -7.23 -36.71 13.95
C ARG A 304 -6.04 -36.57 14.89
N THR A 305 -5.74 -37.65 15.61
CA THR A 305 -4.43 -37.92 16.21
C THR A 305 -3.77 -39.02 15.41
#